data_AF-A0AB39NU19-F1
#
_entry.id   AF-A0AB39NU19-F1
#
_cell.length_a   1.000
_cell.length_b   1.000
_cell.length_c   1.000
_cell.angle_alpha   90.00
_cell.angle_beta   90.00
_cell.angle_gamma   90.00
#
_symmetry.space_group_name_H-M   'P 1'
#
loop_
_entity.id
_entity.type
_entity.pdbx_description
1 polymer ?
#
loop_
_entity_poly.entity_id
_entity_poly.type
_entity_poly.pdbx_seq_one_letter_code
_entity_poly.pdbx_strand_id
1 'polypeptide(L)'
;MQQAISLANMAINKKNWSAARYALSRARVLADALPANVAVTERERLAAARKRFAARNTPAAKKVRQAKATAAKRAGGKKPAPKKSTAKKAATQPKPAPVRDLGDRFINRAALGYGPTNETR
;
A
#
# COMPACT_ATOMS: atom_id res chain seq x y z
N MET A 1 -8.68 11.71 -10.65
CA MET A 1 -7.45 10.93 -10.92
C MET A 1 -6.35 11.75 -11.62
N GLN A 2 -6.69 12.50 -12.67
CA GLN A 2 -5.72 13.28 -13.47
C GLN A 2 -4.86 14.26 -12.66
N GLN A 3 -5.46 14.98 -11.70
CA GLN A 3 -4.73 15.87 -10.78
C GLN A 3 -3.62 15.13 -9.98
N ALA A 4 -3.91 13.92 -9.48
CA ALA A 4 -2.93 13.12 -8.73
C ALA A 4 -1.77 12.64 -9.63
N ILE A 5 -2.05 12.35 -10.90
CA ILE A 5 -1.02 12.01 -11.89
C ILE A 5 -0.14 13.23 -12.20
N SER A 6 -0.76 14.41 -12.37
CA SER A 6 -0.02 15.67 -12.56
C SER A 6 0.89 15.98 -11.37
N LEU A 7 0.35 15.90 -10.14
CA LEU A 7 1.13 16.04 -8.91
C LEU A 7 2.27 15.03 -8.82
N ALA A 8 2.04 13.77 -9.20
CA ALA A 8 3.10 12.75 -9.23
C ALA A 8 4.21 13.13 -10.23
N ASN A 9 3.86 13.57 -11.44
CA ASN A 9 4.84 14.00 -12.44
C ASN A 9 5.63 15.22 -11.99
N MET A 10 4.97 16.23 -11.41
CA MET A 10 5.65 17.41 -10.85
C MET A 10 6.59 17.02 -9.71
N ALA A 11 6.16 16.15 -8.79
CA ALA A 11 6.99 15.68 -7.70
C ALA A 11 8.19 14.85 -8.19
N ILE A 12 8.01 14.03 -9.23
CA ILE A 12 9.10 13.28 -9.89
C ILE A 12 10.12 14.26 -10.50
N ASN A 13 9.65 15.28 -11.23
CA ASN A 13 10.51 16.28 -11.85
C ASN A 13 11.28 17.10 -10.80
N LYS A 14 10.62 17.46 -9.69
CA LYS A 14 11.23 18.14 -8.53
C LYS A 14 12.07 17.21 -7.64
N LYS A 15 12.23 15.93 -8.02
CA LYS A 15 12.93 14.88 -7.23
C LYS A 15 12.37 14.71 -5.80
N ASN A 16 11.14 15.14 -5.53
CA ASN A 16 10.47 14.96 -4.25
C ASN A 16 9.83 13.57 -4.18
N TRP A 17 10.60 12.61 -3.68
CA TRP A 17 10.28 11.19 -3.74
C TRP A 17 9.16 10.73 -2.80
N SER A 18 9.01 11.38 -1.64
CA SER A 18 7.95 11.07 -0.68
C SER A 18 6.60 11.55 -1.24
N ALA A 19 6.55 12.79 -1.72
CA ALA A 19 5.36 13.35 -2.37
C ALA A 19 4.96 12.54 -3.61
N ALA A 20 5.93 12.18 -4.45
CA ALA A 20 5.66 11.33 -5.62
C ALA A 20 5.11 9.95 -5.22
N ARG A 21 5.63 9.32 -4.16
CA ARG A 21 5.11 8.04 -3.66
C ARG A 21 3.65 8.19 -3.19
N TYR A 22 3.37 9.24 -2.42
CA TYR A 22 2.04 9.52 -1.90
C TYR A 22 1.04 9.77 -3.04
N ALA A 23 1.39 10.64 -4.00
CA ALA A 23 0.55 10.93 -5.15
C ALA A 23 0.25 9.70 -6.01
N LEU A 24 1.26 8.84 -6.26
CA LEU A 24 1.08 7.57 -6.97
C LEU A 24 0.18 6.59 -6.20
N SER A 25 0.29 6.54 -4.87
CA SER A 25 -0.58 5.72 -4.03
C SER A 25 -2.02 6.19 -4.10
N ARG A 26 -2.26 7.49 -3.99
CA ARG A 26 -3.60 8.09 -4.10
C ARG A 26 -4.20 7.85 -5.48
N ALA A 27 -3.41 8.01 -6.55
CA ALA A 27 -3.86 7.74 -7.91
C ALA A 27 -4.24 6.27 -8.13
N ARG A 28 -3.60 5.33 -7.42
CA ARG A 28 -3.96 3.91 -7.43
C ARG A 28 -5.32 3.64 -6.80
N VAL A 29 -5.55 4.17 -5.59
CA VAL A 29 -6.85 4.05 -4.90
C VAL A 29 -7.97 4.58 -5.78
N LEU A 30 -7.72 5.71 -6.47
CA LEU A 30 -8.69 6.26 -7.43
C LEU A 30 -8.86 5.33 -8.64
N ALA A 31 -7.80 4.73 -9.17
CA ALA A 31 -7.91 3.81 -10.31
C ALA A 31 -8.69 2.52 -9.98
N ASP A 32 -8.54 2.03 -8.75
CA ASP A 32 -9.22 0.82 -8.25
C ASP A 32 -10.70 1.08 -7.95
N ALA A 33 -11.05 2.32 -7.57
CA ALA A 33 -12.43 2.74 -7.34
C ALA A 33 -13.25 2.92 -8.64
N LEU A 34 -12.58 3.08 -9.80
CA LEU A 34 -13.25 3.20 -11.09
C LEU A 34 -13.34 1.84 -11.82
N PRO A 35 -14.46 1.55 -12.51
CA PRO A 35 -14.57 0.38 -13.37
C PRO A 35 -13.53 0.44 -14.50
N ALA A 36 -13.02 -0.73 -14.89
CA ALA A 36 -11.90 -0.86 -15.82
C ALA A 36 -12.14 -0.22 -17.19
N ASN A 37 -13.41 -0.12 -17.58
CA ASN A 37 -13.85 0.28 -18.91
C ASN A 37 -13.88 1.80 -19.08
N VAL A 38 -13.93 2.56 -17.98
CA VAL A 38 -14.13 4.03 -18.00
C VAL A 38 -12.81 4.79 -17.98
N ALA A 39 -11.77 4.24 -17.37
CA ALA A 39 -10.51 4.95 -17.10
C ALA A 39 -9.27 4.25 -17.68
N VAL A 40 -9.39 3.68 -18.88
CA VAL A 40 -8.28 2.95 -19.54
C VAL A 40 -7.08 3.88 -19.77
N THR A 41 -7.33 5.07 -20.33
CA THR A 41 -6.26 6.03 -20.65
C THR A 41 -5.55 6.56 -19.39
N GLU A 42 -6.29 6.79 -18.30
CA GLU A 42 -5.70 7.24 -17.04
C GLU A 42 -4.85 6.13 -16.39
N ARG A 43 -5.27 4.87 -16.50
CA ARG A 43 -4.50 3.72 -16.00
C ARG A 43 -3.18 3.57 -16.76
N GLU A 44 -3.18 3.77 -18.07
CA GLU A 44 -1.96 3.80 -18.88
C GLU A 44 -1.04 4.96 -18.47
N ARG A 45 -1.59 6.17 -18.30
CA ARG A 45 -0.83 7.33 -17.80
C ARG A 45 -0.24 7.08 -16.42
N LEU A 46 -1.00 6.45 -15.52
CA LEU A 46 -0.52 6.04 -14.20
C LEU A 46 0.60 4.99 -14.31
N ALA A 47 0.46 4.01 -15.20
CA ALA A 47 1.48 2.99 -15.45
C ALA A 47 2.78 3.63 -15.98
N ALA A 48 2.68 4.60 -16.89
CA ALA A 48 3.82 5.37 -17.39
C ALA A 48 4.50 6.17 -16.27
N ALA A 49 3.73 6.89 -15.45
CA ALA A 49 4.26 7.62 -14.28
C ALA A 49 4.97 6.69 -13.28
N ARG A 50 4.42 5.49 -13.06
CA ARG A 50 5.04 4.46 -12.22
C ARG A 50 6.34 3.91 -12.82
N LYS A 51 6.40 3.69 -14.14
CA LYS A 51 7.64 3.29 -14.82
C LYS A 51 8.73 4.35 -14.65
N ARG A 52 8.41 5.64 -14.85
CA ARG A 52 9.34 6.76 -14.60
C ARG A 52 9.81 6.81 -13.14
N PHE A 53 8.89 6.63 -12.21
CA PHE A 53 9.21 6.55 -10.78
C PHE A 53 9.98 5.28 -10.38
N ALA A 54 9.90 4.19 -11.13
CA ALA A 54 10.69 2.98 -10.88
C ALA A 54 12.09 3.07 -11.50
N ALA A 55 12.23 3.76 -12.64
CA ALA A 55 13.49 3.98 -13.34
C ALA A 55 14.48 4.87 -12.57
N ARG A 56 14.04 5.56 -11.52
CA ARG A 56 14.94 6.34 -10.66
C ARG A 56 15.90 5.41 -9.90
N ASN A 57 17.17 5.80 -9.79
CA ASN A 57 18.19 5.17 -8.96
C ASN A 57 17.96 5.42 -7.45
N THR A 58 16.74 5.21 -6.95
CA THR A 58 16.48 5.29 -5.50
C THR A 58 16.89 4.00 -4.79
N PRO A 59 17.35 4.06 -3.53
CA PRO A 59 17.67 2.88 -2.74
C PRO A 59 16.53 1.86 -2.67
N ALA A 60 15.27 2.33 -2.61
CA ALA A 60 14.09 1.46 -2.65
C ALA A 60 13.92 0.75 -3.99
N ALA A 61 14.17 1.42 -5.12
CA ALA A 61 14.14 0.79 -6.45
C ALA A 61 15.31 -0.20 -6.62
N LYS A 62 16.49 0.10 -6.06
CA LYS A 62 17.63 -0.83 -6.02
C LYS A 62 17.29 -2.09 -5.23
N LYS A 63 16.68 -1.95 -4.04
CA LYS A 63 16.19 -3.10 -3.25
C LYS A 63 15.14 -3.92 -3.98
N VAL A 64 14.19 -3.27 -4.67
CA VAL A 64 13.17 -3.99 -5.46
C VAL A 64 13.79 -4.70 -6.68
N ARG A 65 14.74 -4.08 -7.39
CA ARG A 65 15.47 -4.74 -8.49
C ARG A 65 16.29 -5.92 -7.98
N GLN A 66 16.98 -5.78 -6.86
CA GLN A 66 17.73 -6.86 -6.22
C GLN A 66 16.80 -8.00 -5.76
N ALA A 67 15.66 -7.68 -5.14
CA ALA A 67 14.65 -8.66 -4.74
C ALA A 67 14.04 -9.41 -5.94
N LYS A 68 13.81 -8.72 -7.06
CA LYS A 68 13.31 -9.36 -8.29
C LYS A 68 14.37 -10.26 -8.93
N ALA A 69 15.65 -9.87 -8.86
CA ALA A 69 16.77 -10.70 -9.32
C ALA A 69 16.95 -11.97 -8.47
N THR A 70 16.74 -11.90 -7.15
CA THR A 70 16.75 -13.10 -6.29
C THR A 70 15.53 -13.99 -6.49
N ALA A 71 14.36 -13.43 -6.82
CA ALA A 71 13.14 -14.22 -7.08
C ALA A 71 13.25 -15.10 -8.34
N ALA A 72 13.99 -14.68 -9.36
CA ALA A 72 14.20 -15.46 -10.58
C ALA A 72 15.05 -16.73 -10.38
N LYS A 73 15.78 -16.84 -9.26
CA LYS A 73 16.64 -18.01 -8.95
C LYS A 73 15.93 -19.14 -8.19
N ARG A 74 14.62 -19.02 -7.89
CA ARG A 74 13.86 -20.03 -7.13
C ARG A 74 12.92 -20.89 -7.98
N ALA A 75 13.17 -21.00 -9.28
CA ALA A 75 12.48 -21.96 -10.14
C ALA A 75 13.51 -22.86 -10.84
N GLY A 76 13.72 -24.06 -10.30
CA GLY A 76 14.40 -25.17 -10.98
C GLY A 76 15.60 -25.75 -10.23
N GLY A 77 15.41 -26.88 -9.55
CA GLY A 77 16.51 -27.72 -9.06
C GLY A 77 16.10 -28.74 -7.99
N LYS A 78 15.70 -29.93 -8.41
CA LYS A 78 15.31 -31.08 -7.57
C LYS A 78 16.47 -31.58 -6.68
N LYS A 79 16.18 -31.94 -5.42
CA LYS A 79 16.48 -33.27 -4.81
C LYS A 79 15.64 -33.48 -3.54
N PRO A 80 15.03 -34.67 -3.33
CA PRO A 80 14.21 -35.01 -2.17
C PRO A 80 15.01 -35.79 -1.10
N ALA A 81 14.74 -35.56 0.20
CA ALA A 81 14.85 -36.51 1.32
C ALA A 81 14.83 -35.78 2.69
N PRO A 82 14.50 -36.43 3.83
CA PRO A 82 13.67 -37.62 4.04
C PRO A 82 12.49 -37.36 5.02
N LYS A 83 11.48 -38.24 4.99
CA LYS A 83 10.40 -38.30 5.99
C LYS A 83 10.95 -38.80 7.35
N LYS A 84 10.72 -38.04 8.43
CA LYS A 84 10.55 -38.52 9.82
C LYS A 84 9.44 -37.66 10.44
N SER A 85 8.21 -38.18 10.44
CA SER A 85 7.55 -38.82 11.59
C SER A 85 7.24 -37.85 12.76
N THR A 86 5.98 -37.43 12.79
CA THR A 86 5.14 -37.26 13.98
C THR A 86 5.71 -36.49 15.18
N ALA A 87 5.36 -35.20 15.26
CA ALA A 87 5.05 -34.57 16.54
C ALA A 87 4.00 -33.46 16.33
N LYS A 88 2.79 -33.77 16.78
CA LYS A 88 1.64 -32.93 17.16
C LYS A 88 1.55 -31.51 16.59
N LYS A 89 0.46 -31.29 15.83
CA LYS A 89 -0.22 -30.00 15.71
C LYS A 89 -0.29 -29.31 17.09
N ALA A 90 0.51 -28.27 17.29
CA ALA A 90 0.15 -27.21 18.21
C ALA A 90 -0.65 -26.19 17.37
N ALA A 91 -1.95 -26.10 17.64
CA ALA A 91 -2.79 -25.05 17.08
C ALA A 91 -2.14 -23.71 17.39
N THR A 92 -1.72 -22.98 16.36
CA THR A 92 -1.33 -21.59 16.46
C THR A 92 -2.55 -20.83 16.97
N GLN A 93 -2.56 -20.49 18.26
CA GLN A 93 -3.49 -19.51 18.79
C GLN A 93 -3.36 -18.24 17.95
N PRO A 94 -4.46 -17.68 17.43
CA PRO A 94 -4.40 -16.38 16.79
C PRO A 94 -4.01 -15.37 17.87
N LYS A 95 -2.89 -14.66 17.66
CA LYS A 95 -2.56 -13.49 18.48
C LYS A 95 -3.79 -12.56 18.47
N PRO A 96 -4.33 -12.14 19.62
CA PRO A 96 -5.42 -11.19 19.62
C PRO A 96 -4.91 -9.91 18.94
N ALA A 97 -5.73 -9.35 18.05
CA ALA A 97 -5.51 -8.03 17.52
C ALA A 97 -5.31 -7.06 18.70
N PRO A 98 -4.48 -6.00 18.57
CA PRO A 98 -4.42 -4.96 19.58
C PRO A 98 -5.82 -4.36 19.71
N VAL A 99 -6.55 -4.84 20.72
CA VAL A 99 -7.80 -4.22 21.15
C VAL A 99 -7.39 -2.83 21.55
N ARG A 100 -7.90 -1.82 20.84
CA ARG A 100 -7.82 -0.45 21.34
C ARG A 100 -8.72 -0.45 22.56
N ASP A 101 -8.09 -0.67 23.70
CA ASP A 101 -8.74 -0.62 24.98
C ASP A 101 -9.21 0.83 25.18
N LEU A 102 -10.47 1.06 24.84
CA LEU A 102 -11.21 2.28 25.11
C LEU A 102 -11.75 2.24 26.55
N GLY A 103 -11.13 1.48 27.47
CA GLY A 103 -11.55 1.41 28.86
C GLY A 103 -11.77 2.79 29.43
N ASP A 104 -12.91 3.01 30.09
CA ASP A 104 -13.45 4.18 30.82
C ASP A 104 -12.88 5.58 30.54
N ARG A 105 -12.32 5.80 29.34
CA ARG A 105 -11.83 7.07 28.87
C ARG A 105 -13.06 7.81 28.43
N PHE A 106 -13.63 8.55 29.37
CA PHE A 106 -14.70 9.49 29.10
C PHE A 106 -14.21 10.48 28.04
N ILE A 107 -14.57 10.24 26.77
CA ILE A 107 -14.24 11.15 25.68
C ILE A 107 -15.24 12.30 25.78
N ASN A 108 -14.78 13.46 26.23
CA ASN A 108 -15.56 14.69 26.21
C ASN A 108 -15.79 15.11 24.76
N ARG A 109 -16.89 14.61 24.19
CA ARG A 109 -17.28 14.81 22.79
C ARG A 109 -17.53 16.30 22.47
N ALA A 110 -17.97 17.08 23.46
CA ALA A 110 -18.21 18.52 23.34
C ALA A 110 -16.88 19.30 23.22
N ALA A 111 -15.85 18.93 23.98
CA ALA A 111 -14.52 19.56 23.88
C ALA A 111 -13.84 19.31 22.53
N LEU A 112 -14.17 18.20 21.85
CA LEU A 112 -13.69 17.89 20.51
C LEU A 112 -14.54 18.52 19.39
N GLY A 113 -15.54 19.34 19.73
CA GLY A 113 -16.41 20.01 18.76
C GLY A 113 -17.41 19.07 18.06
N TYR A 114 -17.56 17.83 18.54
CA TYR A 114 -18.54 16.85 18.05
C TYR A 114 -19.78 16.76 18.96
N GLY A 115 -20.08 17.82 19.71
CA GLY A 115 -21.35 17.95 20.41
C GLY A 115 -22.50 18.10 19.41
N PRO A 116 -23.74 17.75 19.79
CA PRO A 116 -24.87 17.91 18.89
C PRO A 116 -24.99 19.38 18.50
N THR A 117 -24.77 19.67 17.21
CA THR A 117 -25.26 20.90 16.61
C THR A 117 -26.76 20.80 16.71
N ASN A 118 -27.35 21.59 17.61
CA ASN A 118 -28.79 21.76 17.71
C ASN A 118 -29.30 22.28 16.35
N GLU A 119 -29.63 21.37 15.45
CA GLU A 119 -30.48 21.63 14.29
C GLU A 119 -31.91 21.72 14.81
N THR A 120 -32.33 22.94 15.05
CA THR A 120 -33.65 23.51 14.77
C THR A 120 -34.89 22.67 15.12
N ARG A 121 -35.64 23.16 16.11
CA ARG A 121 -37.07 23.46 15.91
C ARG A 121 -37.49 24.65 16.76
#